data_AF-A0A376MS98-F1
#
_entry.id   AF-A0A376MS98-F1
#
_cell.length_a   1.000
_cell.length_b   1.000
_cell.length_c   1.000
_cell.angle_alpha   90.00
_cell.angle_beta   90.00
_cell.angle_gamma   90.00
#
_symmetry.space_group_name_H-M   'P 1'
#
loop_
_entity.id
_entity.type
_entity.pdbx_description
1 polymer ?
#
loop_
_entity_poly.entity_id
_entity_poly.type
_entity_poly.pdbx_seq_one_letter_code
_entity_poly.pdbx_strand_id
1 'polypeptide(L)'
;MGFNAGSAGTANEIAALAFVNTVVATAAAILGWIFGEWALRGKPSLLGACSGAIAGLVGVTPACGYIGVGGALIIGVVAGLAGLWGVTMLKRLLRVDDPCDVLVCTAFVALSAVS
;
A
#
# COMPACT_ATOMS: atom_id res chain seq x y z
N MET A 1 6.69 -5.03 8.97
CA MET A 1 6.50 -6.41 9.45
C MET A 1 6.43 -6.49 10.97
N GLY A 2 7.49 -6.13 11.71
CA GLY A 2 7.46 -6.15 13.18
C GLY A 2 6.44 -5.19 13.81
N PHE A 3 6.10 -4.09 13.16
CA PHE A 3 5.07 -3.15 13.63
C PHE A 3 3.66 -3.77 13.68
N ASN A 4 3.24 -4.44 12.60
CA ASN A 4 1.91 -5.04 12.48
C ASN A 4 1.77 -6.33 13.30
N ALA A 5 2.75 -7.24 13.19
CA ALA A 5 2.73 -8.49 13.96
C ALA A 5 3.02 -8.24 15.46
N GLY A 6 3.84 -7.24 15.78
CA GLY A 6 4.16 -6.86 17.16
C GLY A 6 3.04 -6.12 17.89
N SER A 7 2.10 -5.48 17.17
CA SER A 7 0.92 -4.86 17.77
C SER A 7 -0.03 -5.87 18.43
N ALA A 8 0.12 -7.17 18.14
CA ALA A 8 -0.59 -8.24 18.85
C ALA A 8 -0.07 -8.47 20.29
N GLY A 9 1.09 -7.90 20.67
CA GLY A 9 1.66 -7.96 22.01
C GLY A 9 2.16 -9.33 22.49
N THR A 10 1.82 -10.40 21.76
CA THR A 10 2.18 -11.79 22.05
C THR A 10 2.29 -12.59 20.74
N ALA A 11 3.16 -13.61 20.69
CA ALA A 11 3.32 -14.47 19.51
C ALA A 11 2.17 -15.49 19.42
N ASN A 12 1.01 -15.01 18.99
CA ASN A 12 -0.23 -15.78 18.87
C ASN A 12 -0.71 -15.85 17.41
N GLU A 13 -1.85 -16.51 17.20
CA GLU A 13 -2.50 -16.65 15.90
C GLU A 13 -2.84 -15.31 15.22
N ILE A 14 -3.10 -14.25 16.00
CA ILE A 14 -3.33 -12.89 15.50
C ILE A 14 -2.03 -12.29 14.96
N ALA A 15 -0.89 -12.50 15.63
CA ALA A 15 0.42 -12.05 15.14
C ALA A 15 0.80 -12.76 13.83
N ALA A 16 0.52 -14.06 13.71
CA ALA A 16 0.74 -14.82 12.49
C ALA A 16 -0.16 -14.34 11.33
N LEU A 17 -1.44 -14.11 11.62
CA LEU A 17 -2.41 -13.59 10.65
C LEU A 17 -2.04 -12.17 10.18
N ALA A 18 -1.67 -11.28 11.11
CA ALA A 18 -1.17 -9.94 10.80
C ALA A 18 0.11 -9.96 9.96
N PHE A 19 1.01 -10.92 10.21
CA PHE A 19 2.21 -11.10 9.40
C PHE A 19 1.86 -11.51 7.96
N VAL A 20 1.04 -12.55 7.78
CA VAL A 20 0.62 -13.04 6.46
C VAL A 20 -0.13 -11.95 5.69
N ASN A 21 -1.09 -11.28 6.34
CA ASN A 21 -1.83 -10.19 5.71
C ASN A 21 -0.91 -9.04 5.28
N THR A 22 0.13 -8.74 6.06
CA THR A 22 1.09 -7.70 5.68
C THR A 22 1.92 -8.10 4.47
N VAL A 23 2.38 -9.37 4.37
CA VAL A 23 3.08 -9.87 3.16
C VAL A 23 2.17 -9.75 1.94
N VAL A 24 0.95 -10.28 2.05
CA VAL A 24 0.02 -10.43 0.94
C VAL A 24 -0.45 -9.07 0.43
N ALA A 25 -0.83 -8.15 1.34
CA ALA A 25 -1.23 -6.81 0.95
C ALA A 25 -0.09 -6.02 0.32
N THR A 26 1.14 -6.14 0.83
CA THR A 26 2.31 -5.44 0.26
C THR A 26 2.59 -5.97 -1.15
N ALA A 27 2.59 -7.29 -1.35
CA ALA A 27 2.78 -7.89 -2.67
C ALA A 27 1.68 -7.46 -3.65
N ALA A 28 0.42 -7.48 -3.21
CA ALA A 28 -0.72 -7.07 -4.01
C ALA A 28 -0.66 -5.58 -4.39
N ALA A 29 -0.20 -4.70 -3.49
CA ALA A 29 -0.03 -3.28 -3.76
C ALA A 29 1.11 -2.99 -4.74
N ILE A 30 2.22 -3.72 -4.64
CA ILE A 30 3.32 -3.63 -5.61
C ILE A 30 2.81 -4.03 -6.99
N LEU A 31 2.09 -5.15 -7.10
CA LEU A 31 1.54 -5.63 -8.37
C LEU A 31 0.50 -4.65 -8.92
N GLY A 32 -0.41 -4.14 -8.09
CA GLY A 32 -1.41 -3.16 -8.48
C GLY A 32 -0.77 -1.87 -9.00
N TRP A 33 0.26 -1.38 -8.31
CA TRP A 33 1.01 -0.21 -8.74
C TRP A 33 1.75 -0.45 -10.06
N ILE A 34 2.52 -1.52 -10.16
CA ILE A 34 3.28 -1.88 -11.37
C ILE A 34 2.33 -2.02 -12.56
N PHE A 35 1.18 -2.69 -12.36
CA PHE A 35 0.18 -2.86 -13.40
C PHE A 35 -0.43 -1.53 -13.84
N GLY A 36 -0.83 -0.69 -12.88
CA GLY A 36 -1.35 0.65 -13.18
C GLY A 36 -0.31 1.53 -13.87
N GLU A 37 0.93 1.52 -13.39
CA GLU A 37 2.04 2.29 -13.97
C GLU A 37 2.35 1.79 -15.39
N TRP A 38 2.33 0.48 -15.61
CA TRP A 38 2.51 -0.09 -16.93
C TRP A 38 1.38 0.33 -17.89
N ALA A 39 0.13 0.33 -17.45
CA ALA A 39 -1.01 0.80 -18.25
C ALA A 39 -0.96 2.31 -18.54
N LEU A 40 -0.52 3.12 -17.58
CA LEU A 40 -0.46 4.59 -17.70
C LEU A 40 0.77 5.11 -18.46
N ARG A 41 1.92 4.47 -18.28
CA ARG A 41 3.24 4.96 -18.74
C ARG A 41 3.93 4.01 -19.73
N GLY A 42 3.39 2.81 -19.96
CA GLY A 42 3.95 1.82 -20.87
C GLY A 42 5.18 1.08 -20.35
N LYS A 43 5.72 1.45 -19.18
CA LYS A 43 6.90 0.82 -18.57
C LYS A 43 6.81 0.84 -17.03
N PRO A 44 7.06 -0.30 -16.36
CA PRO A 44 7.16 -0.35 -14.91
C PRO A 44 8.47 0.28 -14.42
N SER A 45 8.47 0.86 -13.23
CA SER A 45 9.64 1.50 -12.61
C SER A 45 9.93 0.95 -11.22
N LEU A 46 11.21 0.96 -10.84
CA LEU A 46 11.62 0.57 -9.48
C LEU A 46 11.03 1.51 -8.42
N LEU A 47 10.94 2.81 -8.74
CA LEU A 47 10.36 3.81 -7.84
C LEU A 47 8.87 3.52 -7.60
N GLY A 48 8.15 3.11 -8.65
CA GLY A 48 6.75 2.70 -8.56
C GLY A 48 6.58 1.44 -7.71
N ALA A 49 7.42 0.44 -7.90
CA ALA A 49 7.42 -0.76 -7.06
C ALA A 49 7.66 -0.44 -5.58
N CYS A 50 8.64 0.41 -5.26
CA CYS A 50 8.89 0.85 -3.88
C CYS A 50 7.72 1.66 -3.31
N SER A 51 7.11 2.54 -4.11
CA SER A 51 5.96 3.35 -3.70
C SER A 51 4.72 2.47 -3.44
N GLY A 52 4.49 1.48 -4.29
CA GLY A 52 3.45 0.47 -4.10
C GLY A 52 3.66 -0.36 -2.84
N ALA A 53 4.91 -0.73 -2.51
CA ALA A 53 5.23 -1.43 -1.27
C ALA A 53 4.85 -0.60 -0.04
N ILE A 54 5.19 0.70 -0.03
CA ILE A 54 4.85 1.62 1.06
C ILE A 54 3.33 1.79 1.15
N ALA A 55 2.66 2.00 0.02
CA ALA A 55 1.20 2.14 -0.04
C ALA A 55 0.48 0.89 0.53
N GLY A 56 0.90 -0.31 0.14
CA GLY A 56 0.33 -1.56 0.66
C GLY A 56 0.56 -1.74 2.16
N LEU A 57 1.75 -1.41 2.65
CA LEU A 57 2.08 -1.49 4.07
C LEU A 57 1.18 -0.54 4.89
N VAL A 58 1.00 0.69 4.42
CA VAL A 58 0.17 1.71 5.09
C VAL A 58 -1.31 1.32 5.07
N GLY A 59 -1.81 0.87 3.91
CA GLY A 59 -3.21 0.48 3.74
C GLY A 59 -3.62 -0.74 4.59
N VAL A 60 -2.74 -1.72 4.75
CA VAL A 60 -3.05 -2.93 5.55
C VAL A 60 -2.87 -2.72 7.06
N THR A 61 -2.14 -1.69 7.49
CA THR A 61 -1.84 -1.46 8.91
C THR A 61 -3.07 -1.45 9.83
N PRO A 62 -4.17 -0.73 9.53
CA PRO A 62 -5.36 -0.74 10.41
C PRO A 62 -6.13 -2.06 10.38
N ALA A 63 -6.00 -2.85 9.31
CA ALA A 63 -6.84 -4.01 9.05
C ALA A 63 -6.12 -5.35 9.25
N CYS A 64 -4.79 -5.35 9.42
CA CYS A 64 -3.96 -6.54 9.35
C CYS A 64 -4.33 -7.65 10.36
N GLY A 65 -4.82 -7.30 11.55
CA GLY A 65 -5.24 -8.26 12.57
C GLY A 65 -6.70 -8.72 12.50
N TYR A 66 -7.51 -8.13 11.61
CA TYR A 66 -8.97 -8.29 11.60
C TYR A 66 -9.52 -8.91 10.30
N ILE A 67 -8.74 -8.91 9.22
CA ILE A 67 -9.18 -9.39 7.90
C ILE A 67 -8.56 -10.74 7.56
N GLY A 68 -9.21 -11.51 6.69
CA GLY A 68 -8.58 -12.69 6.07
C GLY A 68 -7.60 -12.31 4.96
N VAL A 69 -6.84 -13.29 4.49
CA VAL A 69 -5.84 -13.13 3.40
C VAL A 69 -6.45 -12.55 2.12
N GLY A 70 -7.69 -12.94 1.79
CA GLY A 70 -8.41 -12.38 0.65
C GLY A 70 -8.71 -10.88 0.79
N GLY A 71 -9.06 -10.43 1.99
CA GLY A 71 -9.27 -9.01 2.28
C GLY A 71 -7.96 -8.23 2.19
N ALA A 72 -6.86 -8.80 2.69
CA ALA A 72 -5.53 -8.20 2.60
C ALA A 72 -5.09 -7.99 1.14
N LEU A 73 -5.40 -8.96 0.26
CA LEU A 73 -5.12 -8.85 -1.16
C LEU A 73 -5.90 -7.70 -1.81
N ILE A 74 -7.20 -7.59 -1.53
CA ILE A 74 -8.06 -6.52 -2.07
C ILE A 74 -7.56 -5.15 -1.59
N ILE A 75 -7.33 -4.99 -0.28
CA ILE A 75 -6.80 -3.73 0.31
C ILE A 75 -5.46 -3.38 -0.33
N GLY A 76 -4.56 -4.35 -0.50
CA GLY A 76 -3.28 -4.15 -1.17
C GLY A 76 -3.44 -3.58 -2.59
N VAL A 77 -4.24 -4.23 -3.43
CA VAL A 77 -4.47 -3.75 -4.81
C VAL A 77 -5.05 -2.34 -4.83
N VAL A 78 -6.08 -2.08 -4.01
CA VAL A 78 -6.74 -0.77 -3.92
C VAL A 78 -5.78 0.30 -3.42
N ALA A 79 -4.99 0.01 -2.40
CA ALA A 79 -3.98 0.94 -1.86
C ALA A 79 -2.89 1.26 -2.90
N GLY A 80 -2.40 0.25 -3.64
CA GLY A 80 -1.42 0.43 -4.70
C GLY A 80 -1.94 1.31 -5.84
N LEU A 81 -3.17 1.09 -6.30
CA LEU A 81 -3.79 1.90 -7.36
C LEU A 81 -4.14 3.31 -6.88
N ALA A 82 -4.65 3.45 -5.65
CA ALA A 82 -4.97 4.75 -5.05
C ALA A 82 -3.71 5.61 -4.86
N GLY A 83 -2.60 5.01 -4.41
CA GLY A 83 -1.32 5.70 -4.30
C GLY A 83 -0.79 6.16 -5.65
N LEU A 84 -0.85 5.31 -6.68
CA LEU A 84 -0.46 5.69 -8.04
C LEU A 84 -1.31 6.87 -8.58
N TRP A 85 -2.60 6.84 -8.31
CA TRP A 85 -3.51 7.93 -8.69
C TRP A 85 -3.16 9.23 -7.95
N GLY A 86 -2.90 9.15 -6.64
CA GLY A 86 -2.49 10.30 -5.81
C GLY A 86 -1.23 10.99 -6.33
N VAL A 87 -0.16 10.22 -6.61
CA VAL A 87 1.10 10.75 -7.18
C VAL A 87 0.89 11.33 -8.59
N THR A 88 0.02 10.70 -9.40
CA THR A 88 -0.28 11.19 -10.74
C THR A 88 -1.04 12.53 -10.69
N MET A 89 -1.98 12.69 -9.75
CA MET A 89 -2.69 13.95 -9.54
C MET A 89 -1.76 15.03 -8.98
N LEU A 90 -0.88 14.67 -8.04
CA LEU A 90 0.07 15.61 -7.47
C LEU A 90 1.06 16.14 -8.52
N LYS A 91 1.58 15.27 -9.40
CA LYS A 91 2.41 15.69 -10.54
C LYS A 91 1.71 16.67 -11.47
N ARG A 92 0.40 16.52 -11.68
CA ARG A 92 -0.40 17.48 -12.47
C ARG A 92 -0.52 18.83 -11.78
N LEU A 93 -0.53 18.85 -10.45
CA LEU A 93 -0.70 20.07 -9.65
C LEU A 93 0.62 20.81 -9.39
N LEU A 94 1.71 20.07 -9.10
CA LEU A 94 2.98 20.64 -8.62
C LEU A 94 4.11 20.65 -9.65
N ARG A 95 4.01 19.92 -10.78
CA ARG A 95 5.02 19.87 -11.86
C ARG A 95 6.48 19.59 -11.42
N VAL A 96 6.70 19.13 -10.19
CA VAL A 96 8.02 18.83 -9.60
C VAL A 96 7.96 17.43 -8.97
N ASP A 97 9.01 16.63 -9.19
CA ASP A 97 9.24 15.35 -8.50
C ASP A 97 9.76 15.65 -7.08
N ASP A 98 8.86 15.74 -6.11
CA ASP A 98 9.15 16.22 -4.75
C ASP A 98 9.01 15.08 -3.72
N PRO A 99 9.81 15.01 -2.63
CA PRO A 99 9.59 14.10 -1.51
C PRO A 99 8.15 14.10 -0.94
N CYS A 100 7.37 15.15 -1.20
CA CYS A 100 5.94 15.20 -0.90
C CYS A 100 5.10 14.10 -1.57
N ASP A 101 5.56 13.46 -2.66
CA ASP A 101 4.84 12.35 -3.31
C ASP A 101 4.63 11.17 -2.35
N VAL A 102 5.60 10.89 -1.46
CA VAL A 102 5.48 9.84 -0.45
C VAL A 102 4.41 10.18 0.58
N LEU A 103 4.33 11.46 0.97
CA LEU A 103 3.41 11.99 1.98
C LEU A 103 1.96 12.00 1.48
N VAL A 104 1.76 12.27 0.18
CA VAL A 104 0.44 12.20 -0.47
C VAL A 104 0.01 10.75 -0.68
N CYS A 105 0.92 9.86 -1.07
CA CYS A 105 0.64 8.42 -1.12
C CYS A 105 0.17 7.87 0.23
N THR A 106 0.89 8.21 1.30
CA THR A 106 0.53 7.77 2.66
C THR A 106 -0.78 8.39 3.14
N ALA A 107 -0.98 9.69 2.93
CA ALA A 107 -2.20 10.38 3.37
C ALA A 107 -3.46 9.89 2.62
N PHE A 108 -3.36 9.68 1.30
CA PHE A 108 -4.52 9.26 0.50
C PHE A 108 -4.93 7.81 0.81
N VAL A 109 -3.96 6.93 1.02
CA VAL A 109 -4.20 5.54 1.43
C VAL A 109 -4.72 5.45 2.87
N ALA A 110 -4.25 6.32 3.77
CA ALA A 110 -4.78 6.40 5.13
C ALA A 110 -6.24 6.89 5.15
N LEU A 111 -6.61 7.83 4.26
CA LEU A 111 -7.98 8.34 4.18
C LEU A 111 -8.96 7.28 3.66
N SER A 112 -8.59 6.53 2.61
CA SER A 112 -9.44 5.50 2.01
C SER A 112 -9.61 4.25 2.88
N ALA A 113 -8.77 4.07 3.89
CA ALA A 113 -8.90 2.98 4.87
C ALA A 113 -9.81 3.34 6.06
N VAL A 114 -10.25 4.60 6.20
CA VAL A 114 -11.05 5.10 7.34
C VAL A 114 -12.47 5.56 6.91
N SER A 115 -12.71 5.74 5.61
CA SER A 115 -14.03 6.05 5.02
C SER A 115 -14.76 4.81 4.53
#